data_AF-A0A820T8N3-F1
#
_entry.id   AF-A0A820T8N3-F1
#
_cell.length_a   1.000
_cell.length_b   1.000
_cell.length_c   1.000
_cell.angle_alpha   90.00
_cell.angle_beta   90.00
_cell.angle_gamma   90.00
#
_symmetry.space_group_name_H-M   'P 1'
#
loop_
_entity.id
_entity.type
_entity.pdbx_description
1 polymer ?
#
loop_
_entity_poly.entity_id
_entity_poly.type
_entity_poly.pdbx_seq_one_letter_code
_entity_poly.pdbx_strand_id
1 'polypeptide(L)'
;RTNSHFSHNNQQQQSLLALQQWLLHRTPEQLTEDIIVGVACSQDELGTSEYAQILLTTNNSMNEYLIPPLPNLLFMRDGFSIVDNHVFIWQMNKPTRINEPLLLHIIFQYHPHLSNYGLEIIEWQKKH
;
A
#
# COMPACT_ATOMS: atom_id res chain seq x y z
N ARG A 1 32.29 -6.94 -7.82
CA ARG A 1 31.00 -7.46 -7.26
C ARG A 1 30.37 -6.51 -6.22
N THR A 2 31.10 -5.51 -5.69
CA THR A 2 30.58 -4.54 -4.70
C THR A 2 29.83 -3.35 -5.33
N ASN A 3 30.27 -2.86 -6.51
CA ASN A 3 29.64 -1.71 -7.16
C ASN A 3 28.21 -1.98 -7.66
N SER A 4 27.88 -3.19 -8.10
CA SER A 4 26.55 -3.53 -8.62
C SER A 4 25.48 -3.54 -7.52
N HIS A 5 25.81 -4.00 -6.31
CA HIS A 5 24.88 -3.97 -5.16
C HIS A 5 24.64 -2.55 -4.65
N PHE A 6 25.67 -1.70 -4.64
CA PHE A 6 25.53 -0.28 -4.26
C PHE A 6 24.65 0.51 -5.26
N SER A 7 24.86 0.31 -6.56
CA SER A 7 24.03 0.95 -7.59
C SER A 7 22.57 0.48 -7.53
N HIS A 8 22.33 -0.81 -7.28
CA HIS A 8 20.98 -1.35 -7.17
C HIS A 8 20.22 -0.80 -5.95
N ASN A 9 20.87 -0.69 -4.80
CA ASN A 9 20.25 -0.11 -3.59
C ASN A 9 19.90 1.37 -3.78
N ASN A 10 20.79 2.14 -4.42
CA ASN A 10 20.51 3.55 -4.72
C ASN A 10 19.34 3.70 -5.69
N GLN A 11 19.24 2.83 -6.70
CA GLN A 11 18.13 2.85 -7.67
C GLN A 11 16.80 2.49 -7.01
N GLN A 12 16.76 1.49 -6.13
CA GLN A 12 15.57 1.13 -5.36
C GLN A 12 15.13 2.25 -4.40
N GLN A 13 16.09 2.92 -3.76
CA GLN A 13 15.78 4.05 -2.87
C GLN A 13 15.21 5.23 -3.68
N GLN A 14 15.78 5.51 -4.85
CA GLN A 14 15.30 6.55 -5.74
C GLN A 14 13.89 6.23 -6.27
N SER A 15 13.61 4.99 -6.66
CA SER A 15 12.28 4.58 -7.10
C SER A 15 11.25 4.70 -5.97
N LEU A 16 11.60 4.34 -4.74
CA LEU A 16 10.73 4.49 -3.58
C LEU A 16 10.39 5.96 -3.30
N LEU A 17 11.40 6.84 -3.33
CA LEU A 17 11.20 8.28 -3.15
C LEU A 17 10.32 8.86 -4.26
N ALA A 18 10.55 8.46 -5.52
CA ALA A 18 9.73 8.87 -6.65
C ALA A 18 8.27 8.40 -6.48
N LEU A 19 8.04 7.17 -6.03
CA LEU A 19 6.70 6.65 -5.78
C LEU A 19 6.00 7.45 -4.67
N GLN A 20 6.70 7.71 -3.55
CA GLN A 20 6.17 8.52 -2.46
C GLN A 20 5.78 9.92 -2.92
N GLN A 21 6.66 10.59 -3.68
CA GLN A 21 6.37 11.92 -4.21
C GLN A 21 5.20 11.86 -5.18
N TRP A 22 5.17 10.89 -6.10
CA TRP A 22 4.06 10.73 -7.04
C TRP A 22 2.71 10.58 -6.31
N LEU A 23 2.64 9.75 -5.26
CA LEU A 23 1.44 9.56 -4.44
C LEU A 23 1.04 10.84 -3.68
N LEU A 24 2.01 11.62 -3.17
CA LEU A 24 1.73 12.86 -2.44
C LEU A 24 1.18 13.98 -3.34
N HIS A 25 1.34 13.88 -4.66
CA HIS A 25 0.76 14.82 -5.61
C HIS A 25 -0.67 14.45 -6.02
N ARG A 26 -1.20 13.30 -5.58
CA ARG A 26 -2.58 12.86 -5.82
C ARG A 26 -3.54 13.57 -4.87
N THR A 27 -4.79 13.75 -5.30
CA THR A 27 -5.85 14.13 -4.35
C THR A 27 -6.17 12.94 -3.44
N PRO A 28 -6.82 13.15 -2.27
CA PRO A 28 -7.21 12.04 -1.39
C PRO A 28 -8.06 10.96 -2.09
N GLU A 29 -8.95 11.36 -2.99
CA GLU A 29 -9.81 10.45 -3.75
C GLU A 29 -9.00 9.60 -4.71
N GLN A 30 -8.11 10.24 -5.46
CA GLN A 30 -7.20 9.57 -6.39
C GLN A 30 -6.27 8.62 -5.66
N LEU A 31 -5.67 9.05 -4.55
CA LEU A 31 -4.79 8.22 -3.73
C LEU A 31 -5.53 6.98 -3.20
N THR A 32 -6.79 7.16 -2.81
CA THR A 32 -7.65 6.06 -2.34
C THR A 32 -7.91 5.08 -3.47
N GLU A 33 -8.28 5.57 -4.65
CA GLU A 33 -8.49 4.73 -5.83
C GLU A 33 -7.22 3.97 -6.21
N ASP A 34 -6.07 4.66 -6.29
CA ASP A 34 -4.77 4.07 -6.64
C ASP A 34 -4.35 2.95 -5.67
N ILE A 35 -4.56 3.13 -4.36
CA ILE A 35 -4.21 2.12 -3.34
C ILE A 35 -5.15 0.91 -3.42
N ILE A 36 -6.40 1.09 -3.85
CA ILE A 36 -7.41 0.03 -3.95
C ILE A 36 -7.29 -0.74 -5.26
N VAL A 37 -7.27 -0.01 -6.38
CA VAL A 37 -7.23 -0.54 -7.76
C VAL A 37 -5.81 -1.00 -8.12
N GLY A 38 -4.79 -0.50 -7.43
CA GLY A 38 -3.40 -0.74 -7.76
C GLY A 38 -2.90 0.20 -8.86
N VAL A 39 -1.59 0.38 -8.90
CA VAL A 39 -0.91 1.29 -9.84
C VAL A 39 0.00 0.45 -10.73
N ALA A 40 -0.35 0.36 -12.02
CA ALA A 40 0.48 -0.28 -13.02
C ALA A 40 1.74 0.55 -13.33
N CYS A 41 2.85 -0.11 -13.62
CA CYS A 41 4.08 0.55 -14.06
C CYS A 41 4.00 0.90 -15.56
N SER A 42 3.12 1.84 -15.92
CA SER A 42 2.91 2.25 -17.32
C SER A 42 2.80 3.77 -17.46
N GLN A 43 3.08 4.28 -18.65
CA GLN A 43 2.98 5.72 -18.93
C GLN A 43 1.54 6.21 -18.86
N ASP A 44 0.56 5.38 -19.26
CA ASP A 44 -0.86 5.74 -19.22
C ASP A 44 -1.35 5.91 -17.77
N GLU A 45 -0.86 5.06 -16.87
CA GLU A 45 -1.19 5.12 -15.44
C GLU A 45 -0.48 6.28 -14.73
N LEU A 46 0.83 6.43 -14.96
CA LEU A 46 1.68 7.36 -14.19
C LEU A 46 1.71 8.78 -14.74
N GLY A 47 1.34 8.96 -16.01
CA GLY A 47 1.43 10.21 -16.74
C GLY A 47 2.87 10.63 -17.04
N THR A 48 3.10 11.95 -17.14
CA THR A 48 4.34 12.51 -17.68
C THR A 48 5.15 13.33 -16.66
N SER A 49 4.84 13.22 -15.37
CA SER A 49 5.58 13.93 -14.32
C SER A 49 7.04 13.46 -14.23
N GLU A 50 7.91 14.27 -13.62
CA GLU A 50 9.31 13.89 -13.39
C GLU A 50 9.40 12.58 -12.59
N TYR A 51 8.57 12.42 -11.55
CA TYR A 51 8.51 11.20 -10.75
C TYR A 51 8.04 9.99 -11.58
N ALA A 52 7.07 10.17 -12.48
CA ALA A 52 6.62 9.11 -13.38
C ALA A 52 7.75 8.62 -14.28
N GLN A 53 8.56 9.53 -14.84
CA GLN A 53 9.70 9.15 -15.67
C GLN A 53 10.76 8.38 -14.86
N ILE A 54 11.03 8.80 -13.62
CA ILE A 54 11.93 8.06 -12.73
C ILE A 54 11.38 6.66 -12.47
N LEU A 55 10.08 6.52 -12.17
CA LEU A 55 9.46 5.22 -11.91
C LEU A 55 9.54 4.28 -13.11
N LEU A 56 9.24 4.78 -14.32
CA LEU A 56 9.27 4.01 -15.57
C LEU A 56 10.69 3.58 -15.97
N THR A 57 11.70 4.39 -15.64
CA THR A 57 13.11 4.08 -15.98
C THR A 57 13.80 3.22 -14.92
N THR A 58 13.41 3.35 -13.66
CA THR A 58 14.02 2.61 -12.53
C THR A 58 13.39 1.24 -12.30
N ASN A 59 12.10 1.07 -12.60
CA ASN A 59 11.45 -0.23 -12.53
C ASN A 59 11.55 -0.95 -13.87
N ASN A 60 12.33 -2.01 -13.91
CA ASN A 60 12.37 -2.91 -15.06
C ASN A 60 11.02 -3.61 -15.23
N SER A 61 10.66 -3.91 -16.48
CA SER A 61 9.40 -4.51 -16.96
C SER A 61 8.99 -5.88 -16.35
N MET A 62 9.69 -6.36 -15.34
CA MET A 62 9.36 -7.62 -14.65
C MET A 62 8.22 -7.47 -13.64
N ASN A 63 8.01 -6.27 -13.10
CA ASN A 63 6.88 -5.97 -12.20
C ASN A 63 5.86 -5.12 -12.94
N GLU A 64 4.70 -5.71 -13.21
CA GLU A 64 3.57 -5.04 -13.87
C GLU A 64 2.96 -3.93 -13.00
N TYR A 65 3.07 -4.06 -11.67
CA TYR A 65 2.51 -3.12 -10.70
C TYR A 65 3.58 -2.51 -9.78
N LEU A 66 3.48 -1.21 -9.56
CA LEU A 66 4.18 -0.48 -8.51
C LEU A 66 3.46 -0.64 -7.17
N ILE A 67 2.12 -0.65 -7.21
CA ILE A 67 1.24 -0.94 -6.09
C ILE A 67 0.28 -2.03 -6.56
N PRO A 68 0.30 -3.24 -5.95
CA PRO A 68 -0.61 -4.30 -6.36
C PRO A 68 -2.06 -3.97 -5.95
N PRO A 69 -3.06 -4.36 -6.77
CA PRO A 69 -4.48 -4.22 -6.44
C PRO A 69 -4.85 -4.94 -5.14
N LEU A 70 -5.93 -4.48 -4.50
CA LEU A 70 -6.57 -5.10 -3.35
C LEU A 70 -7.91 -5.76 -3.76
N PRO A 71 -7.91 -6.92 -4.46
CA PRO A 71 -9.10 -7.44 -5.12
C PRO A 71 -10.20 -7.92 -4.17
N ASN A 72 -9.90 -8.22 -2.90
CA ASN A 72 -10.89 -8.74 -1.95
C ASN A 72 -11.43 -7.69 -0.98
N LEU A 73 -11.28 -6.39 -1.29
CA LEU A 73 -11.87 -5.32 -0.50
C LEU A 73 -13.41 -5.39 -0.41
N LEU A 74 -14.08 -6.10 -1.32
CA LEU A 74 -15.52 -6.35 -1.20
C LEU A 74 -15.86 -7.42 -0.14
N PHE A 75 -14.87 -8.18 0.35
CA PHE A 75 -15.03 -9.27 1.32
C PHE A 75 -14.48 -8.90 2.70
N MET A 76 -14.98 -7.78 3.24
CA MET A 76 -14.50 -7.17 4.50
C MET A 76 -14.55 -8.08 5.73
N ARG A 77 -15.47 -9.07 5.76
CA ARG A 77 -15.61 -10.02 6.88
C ARG A 77 -14.32 -10.81 7.16
N ASP A 78 -13.50 -11.04 6.15
CA ASP A 78 -12.29 -11.85 6.30
C ASP A 78 -11.12 -11.04 6.89
N GLY A 79 -11.12 -9.72 6.71
CA GLY A 79 -9.97 -8.87 7.07
C GLY A 79 -9.97 -8.40 8.52
N PHE A 80 -11.14 -8.31 9.15
CA PHE A 80 -11.26 -7.96 10.56
C PHE A 80 -12.54 -8.53 11.20
N SER A 81 -12.58 -8.53 12.52
CA SER A 81 -13.80 -8.75 13.30
C SER A 81 -13.85 -7.80 14.48
N ILE A 82 -15.06 -7.46 14.93
CA ILE A 82 -15.27 -6.61 16.10
C ILE A 82 -15.96 -7.44 17.18
N VAL A 83 -15.38 -7.48 18.38
CA VAL A 83 -15.97 -8.09 19.58
C VAL A 83 -15.92 -7.08 20.70
N ASP A 84 -17.09 -6.68 21.19
CA ASP A 84 -17.28 -5.54 22.09
C ASP A 84 -16.64 -4.27 21.52
N ASN A 85 -15.66 -3.70 22.23
CA ASN A 85 -14.91 -2.52 21.82
C ASN A 85 -13.58 -2.86 21.13
N HIS A 86 -13.31 -4.13 20.84
CA HIS A 86 -12.04 -4.56 20.27
C HIS A 86 -12.17 -4.88 18.78
N VAL A 87 -11.30 -4.29 17.98
CA VAL A 87 -11.18 -4.54 16.55
C VAL A 87 -9.98 -5.45 16.32
N PHE A 88 -10.24 -6.69 15.91
CA PHE A 88 -9.21 -7.65 15.56
C PHE A 88 -8.92 -7.53 14.07
N ILE A 89 -7.71 -7.12 13.70
CA ILE A 89 -7.26 -7.08 12.31
C ILE A 89 -6.46 -8.34 12.03
N TRP A 90 -6.92 -9.12 11.04
CA TRP A 90 -6.39 -10.46 10.78
C TRP A 90 -5.21 -10.41 9.81
N GLN A 91 -4.18 -11.24 10.07
CA GLN A 91 -3.13 -11.46 9.08
C GLN A 91 -3.66 -12.36 7.96
N MET A 92 -3.46 -11.91 6.71
CA MET A 92 -3.91 -12.66 5.54
C MET A 92 -2.88 -13.68 5.10
N ASN A 93 -3.34 -14.92 4.85
CA ASN A 93 -2.47 -16.01 4.40
C ASN A 93 -2.09 -15.91 2.90
N LYS A 94 -2.98 -15.33 2.07
CA LYS A 94 -2.73 -15.20 0.63
C LYS A 94 -1.83 -13.98 0.35
N PRO A 95 -0.74 -14.11 -0.42
CA PRO A 95 0.17 -12.99 -0.71
C PRO A 95 -0.52 -11.75 -1.30
N THR A 96 -1.52 -11.94 -2.15
CA THR A 96 -2.29 -10.84 -2.77
C THR A 96 -3.17 -10.07 -1.79
N ARG A 97 -3.37 -10.58 -0.57
CA ARG A 97 -4.20 -9.99 0.47
C ARG A 97 -3.39 -9.38 1.61
N ILE A 98 -2.05 -9.48 1.57
CA ILE A 98 -1.19 -9.10 2.70
C ILE A 98 -1.25 -7.60 3.03
N ASN A 99 -1.67 -6.78 2.06
CA ASN A 99 -1.80 -5.34 2.20
C ASN A 99 -3.20 -4.89 2.68
N GLU A 100 -4.22 -5.77 2.64
CA GLU A 100 -5.58 -5.45 3.13
C GLU A 100 -5.59 -5.04 4.62
N PRO A 101 -4.86 -5.72 5.53
CA PRO A 101 -4.78 -5.34 6.95
C PRO A 101 -4.25 -3.92 7.18
N LEU A 102 -3.29 -3.47 6.37
CA LEU A 102 -2.72 -2.13 6.51
C LEU A 102 -3.78 -1.05 6.25
N LEU A 103 -4.61 -1.23 5.21
CA LEU A 103 -5.69 -0.30 4.90
C LEU A 103 -6.72 -0.27 6.04
N LEU A 104 -7.10 -1.44 6.57
CA LEU A 104 -8.03 -1.53 7.70
C LEU A 104 -7.48 -0.85 8.95
N HIS A 105 -6.19 -1.04 9.25
CA HIS A 105 -5.53 -0.36 10.36
C HIS A 105 -5.64 1.15 10.23
N ILE A 106 -5.30 1.71 9.07
CA ILE A 106 -5.36 3.15 8.81
C ILE A 106 -6.80 3.66 9.02
N ILE A 107 -7.81 2.93 8.53
CA ILE A 107 -9.21 3.31 8.69
C ILE A 107 -9.60 3.33 10.17
N PHE A 108 -9.39 2.25 10.92
CA PHE A 108 -9.79 2.21 12.33
C PHE A 108 -9.02 3.19 13.20
N GLN A 109 -7.75 3.44 12.88
CA GLN A 109 -6.89 4.33 13.65
C GLN A 109 -7.19 5.81 13.41
N TYR A 110 -7.44 6.22 12.16
CA TYR A 110 -7.47 7.64 11.78
C TYR A 110 -8.83 8.13 11.31
N HIS A 111 -9.81 7.26 11.04
CA HIS A 111 -11.13 7.71 10.59
C HIS A 111 -11.87 8.46 11.73
N PRO A 112 -12.22 9.75 11.56
CA PRO A 112 -12.73 10.59 12.65
C PRO A 112 -14.00 10.06 13.31
N HIS A 113 -14.83 9.35 12.54
CA HIS A 113 -16.03 8.71 13.08
C HIS A 113 -15.66 7.55 14.00
N LEU A 114 -14.68 6.72 13.63
CA LEU A 114 -14.34 5.48 14.34
C LEU A 114 -13.53 5.74 15.61
N SER A 115 -12.65 6.75 15.60
CA SER A 115 -11.86 7.14 16.77
C SER A 115 -12.73 7.53 17.98
N ASN A 116 -13.95 8.00 17.75
CA ASN A 116 -14.86 8.45 18.80
C ASN A 116 -15.61 7.31 19.49
N TYR A 117 -15.53 6.07 18.99
CA TYR A 117 -16.22 4.90 19.57
C TYR A 117 -15.41 4.18 20.65
N GLY A 118 -14.20 4.66 20.97
CA GLY A 118 -13.34 3.99 21.96
C GLY A 118 -12.99 2.57 21.54
N LEU A 119 -12.70 2.37 20.25
CA LEU A 119 -12.29 1.09 19.70
C LEU A 119 -10.81 0.85 20.01
N GLU A 120 -10.50 -0.35 20.50
CA GLU A 120 -9.14 -0.82 20.71
C GLU A 120 -8.72 -1.74 19.57
N ILE A 121 -7.68 -1.37 18.82
CA ILE A 121 -7.14 -2.18 17.74
C ILE A 121 -6.24 -3.26 18.33
N ILE A 122 -6.61 -4.52 18.13
CA ILE A 122 -5.82 -5.70 18.51
C ILE A 122 -5.19 -6.27 17.25
N GLU A 123 -3.87 -6.16 17.16
CA GLU A 123 -3.09 -6.75 16.08
C GLU A 123 -2.48 -8.08 16.50
N TRP A 124 -2.52 -9.04 15.59
CA TRP A 124 -1.84 -10.31 15.82
C TRP A 124 -0.32 -10.10 15.71
N GLN A 125 0.38 -10.22 16.84
CA GLN A 125 1.84 -10.26 16.86
C GLN A 125 2.34 -11.70 16.68
N LYS A 126 3.13 -11.92 15.63
CA LYS A 126 3.85 -13.18 15.46
C LYS A 126 4.89 -13.29 16.58
N LYS A 127 4.67 -14.17 17.57
CA LYS A 127 5.75 -14.55 18.49
C LYS A 127 6.86 -15.20 17.67
N HIS A 128 8.04 -14.59 17.69
CA HIS A 128 9.27 -15.12 17.10
C HIS A 128 9.71 -16.41 17.78
#